data_AF-B7QMU2-F1
#
_entry.id   AF-B7QMU2-F1
#
_cell.length_a   1.000
_cell.length_b   1.000
_cell.length_c   1.000
_cell.angle_alpha   90.00
_cell.angle_beta   90.00
_cell.angle_gamma   90.00
#
_symmetry.space_group_name_H-M   'P 1'
#
loop_
_entity.id
_entity.type
_entity.pdbx_description
1 polymer ?
#
loop_
_entity_poly.entity_id
_entity_poly.type
_entity_poly.pdbx_seq_one_letter_code
_entity_poly.pdbx_strand_id
1 'polypeptide(L)'
;CLDGFPCQQLSAECLACQFNYSCVYGEEVTVLCEPRAGVKCAVSLAARNKSPMFERKMVCRYCYQTPSSDHVCEHNSTCQVNSAPRQRYIAQCTVRPNVLCLGRRTFLKNNLCNWTRGYSWWTALLLSIVLGGFGADRFYLGMWQEGIGKLFSFGGLGVWTLVDVVLVAAGYLGPADGSLYIS
;
A
#
# COMPACT_ATOMS: atom_id res chain seq x y z
N CYS A 1 23.04 -3.26 7.55
CA CYS A 1 23.86 -3.50 6.35
C CYS A 1 24.34 -4.93 6.39
N LEU A 2 24.29 -5.66 5.29
CA LEU A 2 24.79 -7.04 5.24
C LEU A 2 26.32 -7.01 5.13
N ASP A 3 27.00 -7.72 6.03
CA ASP A 3 28.46 -7.83 6.05
C ASP A 3 28.91 -9.04 5.23
N GLY A 4 29.96 -8.88 4.42
CA GLY A 4 30.58 -9.98 3.64
C GLY A 4 30.28 -10.03 2.14
N PHE A 5 29.47 -9.11 1.60
CA PHE A 5 29.25 -8.97 0.15
C PHE A 5 30.31 -8.07 -0.52
N PRO A 6 30.53 -8.19 -1.85
CA PRO A 6 31.41 -7.27 -2.57
C PRO A 6 30.87 -5.84 -2.48
N CYS A 7 31.77 -4.86 -2.33
CA CYS A 7 31.41 -3.46 -2.07
C CYS A 7 30.46 -2.86 -3.14
N GLN A 8 30.53 -3.35 -4.38
CA GLN A 8 29.67 -2.91 -5.48
C GLN A 8 28.19 -3.30 -5.31
N GLN A 9 27.91 -4.36 -4.55
CA GLN A 9 26.54 -4.88 -4.32
C GLN A 9 25.91 -4.36 -3.02
N LEU A 10 26.57 -3.46 -2.29
CA LEU A 10 25.99 -2.88 -1.08
C LEU A 10 24.72 -2.08 -1.40
N SER A 11 23.78 -2.10 -0.45
CA SER A 11 22.60 -1.22 -0.47
C SER A 11 23.01 0.25 -0.44
N ALA A 12 22.25 1.10 -1.13
CA ALA A 12 22.35 2.56 -1.09
C ALA A 12 22.29 3.15 0.32
N GLU A 13 21.63 2.49 1.27
CA GLU A 13 21.56 2.93 2.67
C GLU A 13 22.90 2.80 3.41
N CYS A 14 23.77 1.92 2.91
CA CYS A 14 25.07 1.60 3.49
C CYS A 14 26.21 2.37 2.81
N LEU A 15 25.89 3.21 1.84
CA LEU A 15 26.84 3.94 1.01
C LEU A 15 26.72 5.44 1.26
N ALA A 16 27.86 6.11 1.37
CA ALA A 16 27.96 7.56 1.26
C ALA A 16 28.44 7.88 -0.16
N CYS A 17 27.62 8.59 -0.93
CA CYS A 17 27.96 8.93 -2.32
C CYS A 17 28.08 10.44 -2.49
N GLN A 18 28.99 10.86 -3.38
CA GLN A 18 29.15 12.24 -3.80
C GLN A 18 28.12 12.55 -4.87
N PHE A 19 27.05 13.24 -4.48
CA PHE A 19 25.97 13.61 -5.38
C PHE A 19 26.20 14.97 -6.01
N ASN A 20 25.98 15.06 -7.33
CA ASN A 20 25.90 16.32 -8.05
C ASN A 20 24.43 16.76 -8.12
N TYR A 21 24.08 17.88 -7.49
CA TYR A 21 22.71 18.43 -7.49
C TYR A 21 22.38 19.25 -8.74
N SER A 22 23.36 19.49 -9.61
CA SER A 22 23.22 20.24 -10.86
C SER A 22 23.10 19.33 -12.10
N CYS A 23 22.95 18.01 -11.91
CA CYS A 23 22.72 17.09 -13.02
C CYS A 23 21.35 17.33 -13.69
N VAL A 24 21.25 16.94 -14.96
CA VAL A 24 20.00 17.01 -15.72
C VAL A 24 19.04 15.93 -15.21
N TYR A 25 17.85 16.33 -14.77
CA TYR A 25 16.86 15.39 -14.23
C TYR A 25 16.45 14.35 -15.28
N GLY A 26 16.47 13.07 -14.87
CA GLY A 26 16.12 11.94 -15.73
C GLY A 26 17.30 11.30 -16.48
N GLU A 27 18.47 11.93 -16.51
CA GLU A 27 19.67 11.32 -17.12
C GLU A 27 20.35 10.30 -16.20
N GLU A 28 21.00 9.31 -16.81
CA GLU A 28 21.84 8.36 -16.10
C GLU A 28 23.23 8.97 -15.85
N VAL A 29 23.58 9.14 -14.59
CA VAL A 29 24.83 9.72 -14.12
C VAL A 29 25.62 8.72 -13.28
N THR A 30 26.94 8.77 -13.38
CA THR A 30 27.84 8.01 -12.52
C THR A 30 28.21 8.85 -11.31
N VAL A 31 28.06 8.27 -10.12
CA VAL A 31 28.46 8.89 -8.85
C VAL A 31 29.48 8.01 -8.14
N LEU A 32 30.39 8.67 -7.42
CA LEU A 32 31.39 8.00 -6.60
C LEU A 32 30.81 7.72 -5.22
N CYS A 33 30.84 6.47 -4.81
CA CYS A 33 30.33 5.98 -3.54
C CYS A 33 31.42 5.32 -2.71
N GLU A 34 31.32 5.46 -1.40
CA GLU A 34 32.13 4.76 -0.41
C GLU A 34 31.24 4.09 0.65
N PRO A 35 31.67 2.97 1.25
CA PRO A 35 30.95 2.38 2.38
C PRO A 35 30.95 3.30 3.59
N ARG A 36 29.80 3.42 4.27
CA ARG A 36 29.69 4.20 5.50
C ARG A 36 30.59 3.62 6.60
N ALA A 37 31.12 4.49 7.47
CA ALA A 37 31.99 4.11 8.59
C ALA A 37 31.40 2.93 9.40
N GLY A 38 32.14 1.83 9.50
CA GLY A 38 31.76 0.63 10.23
C GLY A 38 31.25 -0.54 9.38
N VAL A 39 31.00 -0.35 8.08
CA VAL A 39 30.58 -1.44 7.18
C VAL A 39 31.80 -2.12 6.55
N LYS A 40 31.95 -3.44 6.76
CA LYS A 40 33.06 -4.24 6.20
C LYS A 40 32.60 -4.96 4.95
N CYS A 41 33.02 -4.50 3.78
CA CYS A 41 32.76 -5.17 2.51
C CYS A 41 34.01 -5.92 2.01
N ALA A 42 33.80 -6.97 1.22
CA ALA A 42 34.88 -7.74 0.63
C ALA A 42 35.53 -6.91 -0.49
N VAL A 43 36.69 -6.32 -0.20
CA VAL A 43 37.51 -5.59 -1.16
C VAL A 43 38.60 -6.50 -1.71
N SER A 44 38.98 -6.34 -2.98
CA SER A 44 40.23 -6.92 -3.51
C SER A 44 41.42 -6.55 -2.59
N LEU A 45 42.35 -7.48 -2.38
CA LEU A 45 43.48 -7.42 -1.42
C LEU A 45 44.30 -6.10 -1.41
N ALA A 46 44.18 -5.25 -2.45
CA ALA A 46 44.86 -3.97 -2.60
C ALA A 46 44.27 -2.77 -1.81
N ALA A 47 43.05 -2.85 -1.25
CA ALA A 47 42.38 -1.71 -0.60
C ALA A 47 41.98 -1.97 0.87
N ARG A 48 42.86 -2.66 1.61
CA ARG A 48 42.66 -2.97 3.04
C ARG A 48 42.74 -1.74 3.97
N ASN A 49 43.36 -0.64 3.55
CA ASN A 49 43.63 0.55 4.39
C ASN A 49 42.96 1.87 3.93
N LYS A 50 42.19 1.85 2.85
CA LYS A 50 41.45 3.03 2.35
C LYS A 50 40.14 2.53 1.76
N SER A 51 39.00 3.10 2.17
CA SER A 51 37.71 2.80 1.55
C SER A 51 37.86 3.00 0.03
N PRO A 52 37.73 1.94 -0.79
CA PRO A 52 37.80 2.12 -2.23
C PRO A 52 36.55 2.90 -2.64
N MET A 53 36.75 4.12 -3.15
CA MET A 53 35.68 4.82 -3.86
C MET A 53 35.38 3.99 -5.11
N PHE A 54 34.10 3.72 -5.36
CA PHE A 54 33.67 2.99 -6.54
C PHE A 54 32.52 3.71 -7.23
N GLU A 55 32.42 3.52 -8.54
CA GLU A 55 31.39 4.17 -9.34
C GLU A 55 30.08 3.39 -9.28
N ARG A 56 28.98 4.12 -9.08
CA ARG A 56 27.62 3.61 -9.25
C ARG A 56 26.86 4.46 -10.24
N LYS A 57 26.12 3.79 -11.11
CA LYS A 57 25.14 4.44 -11.96
C LYS A 57 23.87 4.72 -11.19
N MET A 58 23.30 5.90 -11.43
CA MET A 58 21.99 6.28 -10.93
C MET A 58 21.29 7.17 -11.94
N VAL A 59 19.97 7.26 -11.87
CA VAL A 59 19.22 8.28 -12.59
C VAL A 59 19.20 9.54 -11.72
N CYS A 60 19.55 10.70 -12.28
CA CYS A 60 19.48 11.98 -11.61
C CYS A 60 18.03 12.35 -11.29
N ARG A 61 17.59 12.08 -10.06
CA ARG A 61 16.25 12.41 -9.55
C ARG A 61 16.21 12.40 -8.03
N TYR A 62 15.29 13.16 -7.46
CA TYR A 62 15.01 13.10 -6.03
C TYR A 62 14.24 11.83 -5.65
N CYS A 63 14.43 11.37 -4.42
CA CYS A 63 13.78 10.17 -3.90
C CYS A 63 12.24 10.23 -4.01
N TYR A 64 11.62 11.41 -3.84
CA TYR A 64 10.17 11.59 -3.97
C TYR A 64 9.65 11.51 -5.42
N GLN A 65 10.53 11.64 -6.42
CA GLN A 65 10.19 11.53 -7.85
C GLN A 65 10.39 10.10 -8.39
N THR A 66 10.80 9.15 -7.54
CA THR A 66 10.96 7.76 -7.96
C THR A 66 9.61 7.16 -8.37
N PRO A 67 9.57 6.27 -9.37
CA PRO A 67 8.35 5.56 -9.75
C PRO A 67 7.92 4.61 -8.62
N SER A 68 6.64 4.20 -8.61
CA SER A 68 6.09 3.26 -7.62
C SER A 68 6.78 1.89 -7.61
N SER A 69 7.51 1.54 -8.68
CA SER A 69 8.37 0.36 -8.72
C SER A 69 9.61 0.50 -7.84
N ASP A 70 10.05 1.69 -7.49
CA ASP A 70 11.35 1.94 -6.86
C ASP A 70 11.23 2.35 -5.38
N HIS A 71 10.00 2.58 -4.90
CA HIS A 71 9.69 2.85 -3.50
C HIS A 71 8.55 1.97 -2.98
N VAL A 72 8.53 1.77 -1.66
CA VAL A 72 7.45 1.09 -0.95
C VAL A 72 6.76 2.12 -0.06
N CYS A 73 5.44 2.23 -0.17
CA CYS A 73 4.64 3.08 0.70
C CYS A 73 3.93 2.24 1.75
N GLU A 74 3.84 2.78 2.96
CA GLU A 74 3.02 2.18 4.02
C GLU A 74 1.55 2.20 3.62
N HIS A 75 0.90 1.06 3.83
CA HIS A 75 -0.52 0.92 3.59
C HIS A 75 -1.28 1.39 4.83
N ASN A 76 -2.30 2.22 4.64
CA ASN A 76 -3.16 2.66 5.73
C ASN A 76 -4.50 1.93 5.70
N SER A 77 -4.76 1.09 6.72
CA SER A 77 -6.04 0.37 6.88
C SER A 77 -7.14 1.21 7.51
N THR A 78 -6.85 2.45 7.96
CA THR A 78 -7.85 3.36 8.51
C THR A 78 -8.61 4.12 7.44
N CYS A 79 -8.07 4.22 6.23
CA CYS A 79 -8.81 4.77 5.10
C CYS A 79 -9.74 3.69 4.51
N GLN A 80 -10.89 4.08 3.97
CA GLN A 80 -11.82 3.12 3.36
C GLN A 80 -12.39 3.66 2.03
N VAL A 81 -12.59 2.78 1.06
CA VAL A 81 -13.23 3.12 -0.23
C VAL A 81 -14.75 3.14 -0.07
N ASN A 82 -15.26 4.20 0.55
CA ASN A 82 -16.69 4.34 0.91
C ASN A 82 -17.44 5.39 0.09
N SER A 83 -16.76 6.10 -0.81
CA SER A 83 -17.37 7.15 -1.62
C SER A 83 -16.59 7.35 -2.91
N ALA A 84 -17.30 7.87 -3.92
CA ALA A 84 -16.72 8.38 -5.15
C ALA A 84 -16.83 9.92 -5.13
N PRO A 85 -15.72 10.67 -5.33
CA PRO A 85 -14.36 10.22 -5.64
C PRO A 85 -13.63 9.57 -4.46
N ARG A 86 -12.69 8.67 -4.74
CA ARG A 86 -11.93 7.93 -3.71
C ARG A 86 -11.18 8.89 -2.79
N GLN A 87 -11.26 8.64 -1.49
CA GLN A 87 -10.50 9.38 -0.48
C GLN A 87 -8.99 9.23 -0.71
N ARG A 88 -8.24 10.27 -0.38
CA ARG A 88 -6.76 10.26 -0.41
C ARG A 88 -6.22 10.22 1.01
N TYR A 89 -5.07 9.57 1.19
CA TYR A 89 -4.38 9.53 2.46
C TYR A 89 -2.88 9.81 2.27
N ILE A 90 -2.28 10.36 3.31
CA ILE A 90 -0.84 10.63 3.36
C ILE A 90 -0.15 9.33 3.77
N ALA A 91 0.63 8.75 2.86
CA ALA A 91 1.44 7.57 3.10
C ALA A 91 2.90 7.96 3.31
N GLN A 92 3.57 7.29 4.25
CA GLN A 92 5.02 7.34 4.37
C GLN A 92 5.64 6.35 3.39
N CYS A 93 6.48 6.84 2.48
CA CYS A 93 7.12 6.04 1.45
C CYS A 93 8.63 6.02 1.65
N THR A 94 9.22 4.85 1.42
CA THR A 94 10.66 4.58 1.56
C THR A 94 11.21 4.03 0.24
N VAL A 95 12.29 4.62 -0.26
CA VAL A 95 12.94 4.15 -1.49
C VAL A 95 13.65 2.82 -1.23
N ARG A 96 13.54 1.87 -2.16
CA ARG A 96 14.18 0.55 -2.04
C ARG A 96 15.70 0.66 -1.88
N PRO A 97 16.31 -0.27 -1.12
CA PRO A 97 17.74 -0.22 -0.77
C PRO A 97 18.66 -0.22 -2.00
N ASN A 98 18.25 -0.80 -3.13
CA ASN A 98 19.11 -0.88 -4.32
C ASN A 98 19.11 0.38 -5.18
N VAL A 99 18.20 1.33 -4.92
CA VAL A 99 18.02 2.53 -5.73
C VAL A 99 18.72 3.72 -5.07
N LEU A 100 19.56 4.39 -5.85
CA LEU A 100 20.23 5.63 -5.48
C LEU A 100 19.36 6.82 -5.93
N CYS A 101 19.19 7.81 -5.05
CA CYS A 101 18.38 9.00 -5.30
C CYS A 101 18.86 10.18 -4.46
N LEU A 102 18.53 11.40 -4.92
CA LEU A 102 18.91 12.64 -4.24
C LEU A 102 17.97 12.94 -3.07
N GLY A 103 18.51 13.47 -1.97
CA GLY A 103 17.76 13.94 -0.81
C GLY A 103 17.34 12.83 0.17
N ARG A 104 16.21 13.04 0.86
CA ARG A 104 15.74 12.12 1.92
C ARG A 104 15.06 10.90 1.32
N ARG A 105 15.49 9.70 1.74
CA ARG A 105 14.95 8.40 1.25
C ARG A 105 13.54 8.10 1.76
N THR A 106 13.14 8.71 2.87
CA THR A 106 11.79 8.64 3.42
C THR A 106 11.04 9.94 3.14
N PHE A 107 9.87 9.84 2.53
CA PHE A 107 9.08 10.99 2.10
C PHE A 107 7.58 10.70 2.24
N LEU A 108 6.78 11.77 2.32
CA LEU A 108 5.32 11.68 2.38
C LEU A 108 4.73 11.78 0.98
N LYS A 109 3.76 10.93 0.66
CA LYS A 109 3.08 10.91 -0.64
C LYS A 109 1.58 10.83 -0.45
N ASN A 110 0.84 11.58 -1.25
CA ASN A 110 -0.62 11.57 -1.21
C ASN A 110 -1.16 10.48 -2.14
N ASN A 111 -1.51 9.32 -1.59
CA ASN A 111 -1.97 8.16 -2.34
C ASN A 111 -3.51 8.04 -2.26
N LEU A 112 -4.10 7.40 -3.28
CA LEU A 112 -5.52 7.04 -3.25
C LEU A 112 -5.73 5.89 -2.28
N CYS A 113 -6.79 5.95 -1.48
CA CYS A 113 -7.18 4.83 -0.65
C CYS A 113 -7.63 3.66 -1.52
N ASN A 114 -7.14 2.46 -1.20
CA ASN A 114 -7.49 1.22 -1.89
C ASN A 114 -8.01 0.14 -0.92
N TRP A 115 -8.23 0.49 0.35
CA TRP A 115 -8.63 -0.45 1.36
C TRP A 115 -10.16 -0.59 1.43
N THR A 116 -10.63 -1.82 1.43
CA THR A 116 -12.04 -2.18 1.56
C THR A 116 -12.21 -3.22 2.65
N ARG A 117 -13.31 -3.16 3.41
CA ARG A 117 -13.55 -4.06 4.55
C ARG A 117 -13.82 -5.52 4.17
N GLY A 118 -13.93 -5.86 2.88
CA GLY A 118 -14.08 -7.25 2.43
C GLY A 118 -15.49 -7.67 2.02
N TYR A 119 -16.48 -6.77 2.02
CA TYR A 119 -17.86 -7.15 1.74
C TYR A 119 -18.05 -7.55 0.28
N SER A 120 -18.45 -8.80 0.04
CA SER A 120 -18.75 -9.31 -1.30
C SER A 120 -20.23 -9.13 -1.60
N TRP A 121 -20.53 -8.58 -2.78
CA TRP A 121 -21.91 -8.41 -3.24
C TRP A 121 -22.63 -9.75 -3.38
N TRP A 122 -21.95 -10.76 -3.96
CA TRP A 122 -22.50 -12.10 -4.11
C TRP A 122 -22.81 -12.77 -2.78
N THR A 123 -21.93 -12.59 -1.78
CA THR A 123 -22.17 -13.13 -0.45
C THR A 123 -23.37 -12.45 0.21
N ALA A 124 -23.48 -11.11 0.12
CA ALA A 124 -24.64 -10.39 0.63
C ALA A 124 -25.95 -10.84 -0.05
N LEU A 125 -25.94 -11.03 -1.37
CA LEU A 125 -27.09 -11.50 -2.15
C LEU A 125 -27.50 -12.92 -1.73
N LEU A 126 -26.53 -13.85 -1.63
CA LEU A 126 -26.79 -15.23 -1.25
C LEU A 126 -27.31 -15.34 0.19
N LEU A 127 -26.76 -14.55 1.11
CA LEU A 127 -27.25 -14.47 2.48
C LEU A 127 -28.67 -13.90 2.55
N SER A 128 -29.00 -12.92 1.69
CA SER A 128 -30.36 -12.37 1.61
C SER A 128 -31.38 -13.41 1.11
N ILE A 129 -31.00 -14.23 0.13
CA ILE A 129 -31.87 -15.30 -0.42
C ILE A 129 -32.09 -16.43 0.59
N VAL A 130 -31.02 -16.96 1.18
CA VAL A 130 -31.08 -18.19 2.00
C VAL A 130 -31.43 -17.89 3.46
N LEU A 131 -30.94 -16.77 4.00
CA LEU A 131 -30.99 -16.44 5.42
C LEU A 131 -31.52 -15.02 5.69
N GLY A 132 -32.11 -14.34 4.69
CA GLY A 132 -32.64 -12.98 4.86
C GLY A 132 -33.79 -12.92 5.87
N GLY A 133 -34.53 -14.02 6.05
CA GLY A 133 -35.65 -14.09 7.01
C GLY A 133 -35.17 -14.00 8.45
N PHE A 134 -33.93 -14.42 8.71
CA PHE A 134 -33.24 -14.29 9.99
C PHE A 134 -32.38 -13.02 10.07
N GLY A 135 -32.38 -12.19 9.02
CA GLY A 135 -31.60 -10.95 8.94
C GLY A 135 -30.09 -11.15 8.75
N ALA A 136 -29.63 -12.32 8.27
CA ALA A 136 -28.21 -12.62 8.13
C ALA A 136 -27.47 -11.70 7.14
N ASP A 137 -28.18 -11.22 6.10
CA ASP A 137 -27.72 -10.19 5.18
C ASP A 137 -27.42 -8.87 5.92
N ARG A 138 -28.27 -8.46 6.87
CA ARG A 138 -28.09 -7.24 7.67
C ARG A 138 -26.97 -7.37 8.68
N PHE A 139 -26.85 -8.54 9.33
CA PHE A 139 -25.70 -8.83 10.19
C PHE A 139 -24.39 -8.83 9.40
N TYR A 140 -24.37 -9.39 8.19
CA TYR A 140 -23.20 -9.39 7.32
C TYR A 140 -22.79 -7.98 6.92
N LEU A 141 -23.75 -7.11 6.59
CA LEU A 141 -23.48 -5.72 6.21
C LEU A 141 -23.18 -4.80 7.41
N GLY A 142 -23.16 -5.30 8.64
CA GLY A 142 -22.87 -4.52 9.85
C GLY A 142 -24.09 -3.82 10.47
N MET A 143 -25.28 -3.98 9.89
CA MET A 143 -26.55 -3.43 10.38
C MET A 143 -27.21 -4.36 11.41
N TRP A 144 -26.53 -4.62 12.53
CA TRP A 144 -26.94 -5.61 13.52
C TRP A 144 -28.29 -5.29 14.19
N GLN A 145 -28.63 -4.00 14.36
CA GLN A 145 -29.89 -3.58 14.98
C GLN A 145 -31.10 -3.97 14.12
N GLU A 146 -31.02 -3.73 12.81
CA GLU A 146 -32.06 -4.14 11.85
C GLU A 146 -32.15 -5.67 11.72
N GLY A 147 -31.01 -6.37 11.79
CA GLY A 147 -30.95 -7.82 11.81
C GLY A 147 -31.72 -8.42 12.98
N ILE A 148 -31.58 -7.86 14.19
CA ILE A 148 -32.34 -8.29 15.36
C ILE A 148 -33.85 -8.04 15.18
N GLY A 149 -34.23 -6.89 14.61
CA GLY A 149 -35.64 -6.59 14.30
C GLY A 149 -36.27 -7.62 13.35
N LYS A 150 -35.53 -8.09 12.35
CA LYS A 150 -35.96 -9.16 11.45
C LYS A 150 -36.07 -10.50 12.16
N LEU A 151 -35.12 -10.82 13.03
CA LEU A 151 -35.13 -12.07 13.78
C LEU A 151 -36.39 -12.21 14.67
N PHE A 152 -36.74 -11.16 15.42
CA PHE A 152 -37.91 -11.17 16.29
C PHE A 152 -39.24 -11.08 15.54
N SER A 153 -39.25 -10.49 14.33
CA SER A 153 -40.43 -10.49 13.46
C SER A 153 -40.54 -11.75 12.58
N PHE A 154 -39.68 -12.76 12.78
CA PHE A 154 -39.54 -13.93 11.91
C PHE A 154 -39.44 -13.54 10.42
N GLY A 155 -38.76 -12.44 10.13
CA GLY A 155 -38.60 -11.91 8.77
C GLY A 155 -39.90 -11.51 8.10
N GLY A 156 -40.98 -11.27 8.87
CA GLY A 156 -42.30 -10.87 8.39
C GLY A 156 -42.83 -11.77 7.26
N LEU A 157 -42.91 -13.08 7.49
CA LEU A 157 -43.45 -14.08 6.56
C LEU A 157 -42.78 -14.11 5.17
N GLY A 158 -41.53 -13.64 5.06
CA GLY A 158 -40.78 -13.61 3.79
C GLY A 158 -40.95 -12.33 2.96
N VAL A 159 -41.74 -11.35 3.44
CA VAL A 159 -41.83 -10.04 2.77
C VAL A 159 -40.49 -9.30 2.86
N TRP A 160 -39.85 -9.31 4.03
CA TRP A 160 -38.56 -8.64 4.23
C TRP A 160 -37.46 -9.26 3.36
N THR A 161 -37.46 -10.59 3.22
CA THR A 161 -36.47 -11.28 2.39
C THR A 161 -36.60 -10.88 0.92
N LEU A 162 -37.82 -10.78 0.40
CA LEU A 162 -38.06 -10.32 -0.97
C LEU A 162 -37.56 -8.88 -1.18
N VAL A 163 -37.86 -7.98 -0.24
CA VAL A 163 -37.42 -6.58 -0.31
C VAL A 163 -35.90 -6.49 -0.26
N ASP A 164 -35.23 -7.22 0.63
CA ASP A 164 -33.77 -7.20 0.75
C ASP A 164 -33.09 -7.74 -0.51
N VAL A 165 -33.60 -8.84 -1.08
CA VAL A 165 -33.06 -9.42 -2.32
C VAL A 165 -33.10 -8.39 -3.43
N VAL A 166 -34.23 -7.68 -3.60
CA VAL A 166 -34.35 -6.62 -4.62
C VAL A 166 -33.38 -5.46 -4.35
N LEU A 167 -33.27 -5.01 -3.10
CA LEU A 167 -32.42 -3.87 -2.75
C LEU A 167 -30.92 -4.19 -2.89
N VAL A 168 -30.48 -5.39 -2.50
CA VAL A 168 -29.10 -5.86 -2.68
C VAL A 168 -28.83 -6.10 -4.16
N ALA A 169 -29.74 -6.76 -4.88
CA ALA A 169 -29.58 -7.03 -6.31
C ALA A 169 -29.48 -5.74 -7.14
N ALA A 170 -30.26 -4.72 -6.80
CA ALA A 170 -30.20 -3.41 -7.43
C ALA A 170 -29.01 -2.55 -6.98
N GLY A 171 -28.22 -3.00 -6.00
CA GLY A 171 -27.07 -2.26 -5.45
C GLY A 171 -27.47 -1.03 -4.63
N TYR A 172 -28.75 -0.87 -4.29
CA TYR A 172 -29.23 0.21 -3.42
C TYR A 172 -28.89 -0.04 -1.96
N LEU A 173 -28.83 -1.31 -1.55
CA LEU A 173 -28.37 -1.69 -0.23
C LEU A 173 -26.86 -1.91 -0.26
N GLY A 174 -26.12 -1.22 0.61
CA GLY A 174 -24.69 -1.38 0.79
C GLY A 174 -24.30 -1.67 2.25
N PRO A 175 -23.01 -1.94 2.51
CA PRO A 175 -22.47 -2.07 3.86
C PRO A 175 -22.74 -0.82 4.72
N ALA A 176 -22.94 -1.01 6.03
CA ALA A 176 -23.24 0.06 6.99
C ALA A 176 -22.14 1.15 7.04
N ASP A 177 -20.91 0.78 6.71
CA ASP A 177 -19.77 1.70 6.67
C ASP A 177 -19.75 2.58 5.41
N GLY A 178 -20.64 2.33 4.44
CA GLY A 178 -20.66 2.98 3.14
C GLY A 178 -19.61 2.45 2.16
N SER A 179 -18.83 1.42 2.53
CA SER A 179 -17.83 0.81 1.64
C SER A 179 -18.47 0.21 0.40
N LEU A 180 -17.83 0.32 -0.76
CA LEU A 180 -18.28 -0.37 -1.96
C LEU A 180 -18.11 -1.90 -1.82
N TYR A 181 -18.98 -2.66 -2.47
CA TYR A 181 -18.82 -4.10 -2.59
C TYR A 181 -17.56 -4.44 -3.39
N ILE A 182 -16.89 -5.50 -2.98
CA ILE A 182 -15.83 -6.13 -3.75
C ILE A 182 -16.50 -7.02 -4.80
N SER A 183 -16.11 -6.78 -6.06
CA SER A 183 -16.54 -7.56 -7.22
C SER A 183 -15.87 -8.92 -7.29
#